data_AF-E7QQT5-F1
#
_entry.id   AF-E7QQT5-F1
#
_cell.length_a   1.000
_cell.length_b   1.000
_cell.length_c   1.000
_cell.angle_alpha   90.00
_cell.angle_beta   90.00
_cell.angle_gamma   90.00
#
_symmetry.space_group_name_H-M   'P 1'
#
loop_
_entity.id
_entity.type
_entity.pdbx_description
1 polymer ?
#
loop_
_entity_poly.entity_id
_entity_poly.type
_entity_poly.pdbx_seq_one_letter_code
_entity_poly.pdbx_strand_id
1 'polypeptide(L)'
;MSSAVLGDSVEKGSVSSDEYTFRMDRVRIPYNSHTKEHSMREQGQTSLFGNETGYEWNPNAEGVKPRDVIDVLTVNNASNERADHPTQKPEEHLRKIVWATSDKDDLVLDSFGGSGTTYAVAEQFGRNWVGTENSLTDSRSIR
;
A
#
# COMPACT_ATOMS: atom_id res chain seq x y z
N MET A 1 -19.16 -54.29 11.19
CA MET A 1 -19.14 -52.86 10.82
C MET A 1 -18.72 -52.09 12.06
N SER A 2 -17.43 -51.77 12.19
CA SER A 2 -16.93 -50.89 13.25
C SER A 2 -16.47 -49.60 12.56
N SER A 3 -17.17 -48.51 12.86
CA SER A 3 -16.91 -47.18 12.29
C SER A 3 -15.60 -46.65 12.88
N ALA A 4 -14.59 -46.46 12.03
CA ALA A 4 -13.41 -45.69 12.38
C ALA A 4 -13.75 -44.21 12.23
N VAL A 5 -13.80 -43.49 13.34
CA VAL A 5 -13.90 -42.04 13.37
C VAL A 5 -12.50 -41.52 13.04
N LEU A 6 -12.31 -40.96 11.84
CA LEU A 6 -11.11 -40.19 11.52
C LEU A 6 -11.14 -38.93 12.38
N GLY A 7 -10.25 -38.85 13.36
CA GLY A 7 -9.94 -37.60 14.03
C GLY A 7 -9.13 -36.74 13.08
N ASP A 8 -9.72 -35.63 12.62
CA ASP A 8 -8.99 -34.57 11.94
C ASP A 8 -8.01 -33.95 12.94
N SER A 9 -6.73 -34.25 12.75
CA SER A 9 -5.63 -33.52 13.37
C SER A 9 -5.63 -32.11 12.79
N VAL A 10 -6.20 -31.16 13.52
CA VAL A 10 -5.98 -29.73 13.25
C VAL A 10 -4.51 -29.45 13.55
N GLU A 11 -3.67 -29.46 12.51
CA GLU A 11 -2.33 -28.91 12.58
C GLU A 11 -2.45 -27.43 12.97
N LYS A 12 -2.09 -27.12 14.22
CA LYS A 12 -1.81 -25.75 14.63
C LYS A 12 -0.48 -25.35 14.00
N GLY A 13 -0.52 -24.96 12.72
CA GLY A 13 0.59 -24.30 12.06
C GLY A 13 0.85 -22.97 12.76
N SER A 14 2.01 -22.85 13.42
CA SER A 14 2.53 -21.55 13.86
C SER A 14 3.01 -20.80 12.61
N VAL A 15 2.19 -19.87 12.11
CA VAL A 15 2.61 -18.96 11.03
C VAL A 15 3.65 -18.01 11.62
N SER A 16 4.89 -18.04 11.10
CA SER A 16 5.90 -17.03 11.41
C SER A 16 5.42 -15.67 10.91
N SER A 17 5.58 -14.63 11.73
CA SER A 17 5.15 -13.25 11.48
C SER A 17 5.91 -12.52 10.37
N ASP A 18 6.87 -13.18 9.72
CA ASP A 18 7.87 -12.51 8.89
C ASP A 18 7.51 -12.50 7.40
N GLU A 19 6.43 -13.17 7.01
CA GLU A 19 5.94 -13.22 5.64
C GLU A 19 4.86 -12.15 5.42
N TYR A 20 5.24 -11.01 4.84
CA TYR A 20 4.32 -9.94 4.45
C TYR A 20 4.55 -9.51 3.00
N THR A 21 3.48 -9.07 2.33
CA THR A 21 3.56 -8.53 0.97
C THR A 21 3.88 -7.04 1.02
N PHE A 22 5.03 -6.65 0.45
CA PHE A 22 5.35 -5.26 0.17
C PHE A 22 6.04 -5.11 -1.18
N ARG A 23 5.32 -4.55 -2.14
CA ARG A 23 5.73 -4.36 -3.52
C ARG A 23 6.32 -2.96 -3.67
N MET A 24 7.53 -2.77 -3.15
CA MET A 24 8.21 -1.46 -3.09
C MET A 24 8.27 -0.76 -4.46
N ASP A 25 8.49 -1.52 -5.52
CA ASP A 25 8.62 -1.03 -6.89
C ASP A 25 7.37 -0.28 -7.39
N ARG A 26 6.19 -0.73 -6.96
CA ARG A 26 4.90 -0.15 -7.33
C ARG A 26 4.64 1.27 -6.82
N VAL A 27 5.38 1.70 -5.80
CA VAL A 27 5.18 2.99 -5.10
C VAL A 27 6.45 3.83 -5.07
N ARG A 28 7.36 3.60 -6.02
CA ARG A 28 8.55 4.43 -6.19
C ARG A 28 8.19 5.86 -6.53
N ILE A 29 9.06 6.78 -6.10
CA ILE A 29 8.92 8.20 -6.33
C ILE A 29 9.71 8.55 -7.60
N PRO A 30 9.09 9.20 -8.60
CA PRO A 30 9.80 9.61 -9.81
C PRO A 30 11.03 10.45 -9.47
N TYR A 31 12.13 10.22 -10.20
CA TYR A 31 13.33 11.03 -10.04
C TYR A 31 13.06 12.51 -10.34
N ASN A 32 13.71 13.39 -9.58
CA ASN A 32 13.79 14.80 -9.92
C ASN A 32 14.58 15.01 -11.23
N SER A 33 14.37 16.17 -11.86
CA SER A 33 15.01 16.49 -13.15
C SER A 33 16.54 16.39 -13.09
N HIS A 34 17.14 16.80 -11.96
CA HIS A 34 18.59 16.75 -11.76
C HIS A 34 19.17 15.33 -11.77
N THR A 35 18.46 14.34 -11.20
CA THR A 35 18.94 12.94 -11.18
C THR A 35 18.75 12.26 -12.53
N LYS A 36 17.77 12.69 -13.33
CA LYS A 36 17.59 12.19 -14.71
C LYS A 36 18.75 12.62 -15.63
N GLU A 37 19.29 13.82 -15.40
CA GLU A 37 20.39 14.39 -16.18
C GLU A 37 21.76 13.75 -15.81
N HIS A 38 21.92 13.34 -14.55
CA HIS A 38 23.12 12.66 -14.05
C HIS A 38 22.80 11.22 -13.61
N SER A 39 22.37 10.39 -14.56
CA SER A 39 21.91 9.02 -14.30
C SER A 39 23.04 8.06 -13.93
N MET A 40 24.26 8.27 -14.44
CA MET A 40 25.43 7.45 -14.14
C MET A 40 26.41 8.25 -13.29
N ARG A 41 26.59 7.85 -12.04
CA ARG A 41 27.60 8.41 -11.15
C ARG A 41 28.22 7.28 -10.33
N GLU A 42 29.53 7.32 -10.16
CA GLU A 42 30.18 6.56 -9.11
C GLU A 42 29.74 7.17 -7.78
N GLN A 43 29.05 6.36 -6.97
CA GLN A 43 28.62 6.83 -5.67
C GLN A 43 29.83 6.89 -4.74
N GLY A 44 30.00 8.02 -4.04
CA GLY A 44 31.12 8.21 -3.12
C GLY A 44 31.16 7.12 -2.04
N GLN A 45 32.37 6.70 -1.66
CA GLN A 45 32.67 5.71 -0.62
C GLN A 45 31.96 5.97 0.73
N THR A 46 31.48 7.19 0.97
CA THR A 46 30.75 7.63 2.17
C THR A 46 29.24 7.41 2.13
N SER A 47 28.68 6.85 1.04
CA SER A 47 27.26 6.50 1.02
C SER A 47 26.99 5.34 1.98
N LEU A 48 25.81 5.31 2.60
CA LEU A 48 25.37 4.26 3.52
C LEU A 48 25.44 2.82 2.93
N PHE A 49 25.69 2.68 1.63
CA PHE A 49 25.78 1.42 0.89
C PHE A 49 27.07 1.32 0.06
N GLY A 50 28.08 2.15 0.34
CA GLY A 50 29.37 2.14 -0.32
C GLY A 50 30.19 0.92 0.11
N ASN A 51 30.42 -0.01 -0.82
CA ASN A 51 31.42 -1.06 -0.64
C ASN A 51 32.78 -0.53 -1.12
N GLU A 52 33.86 -0.99 -0.49
CA GLU A 52 35.25 -0.59 -0.78
C GLU A 52 35.63 -0.76 -2.27
N THR A 53 34.92 -1.61 -2.99
CA THR A 53 35.18 -2.02 -4.38
C THR A 53 34.59 -1.12 -5.47
N GLY A 54 33.92 -0.02 -5.13
CA GLY A 54 33.31 0.87 -6.14
C GLY A 54 32.11 0.19 -6.81
N TYR A 55 30.91 0.58 -6.40
CA TYR A 55 29.67 0.06 -7.00
C TYR A 55 29.23 0.99 -8.14
N GLU A 56 29.06 0.43 -9.34
CA GLU A 56 28.43 1.14 -10.46
C GLU A 56 26.93 1.27 -10.18
N TRP A 57 26.49 2.49 -9.85
CA TRP A 57 25.10 2.74 -9.54
C TRP A 57 24.26 2.87 -10.81
N ASN A 58 23.42 1.87 -11.07
CA ASN A 58 22.39 1.96 -12.11
C ASN A 58 21.03 2.36 -11.47
N PRO A 59 20.43 3.51 -11.84
CA PRO A 59 19.12 3.92 -11.35
C PRO A 59 18.04 2.92 -11.74
N ASN A 60 17.07 2.69 -10.83
CA ASN A 60 15.89 1.92 -11.18
C ASN A 60 15.00 2.77 -12.11
N ALA A 61 14.53 2.19 -13.22
CA ALA A 61 13.72 2.90 -14.20
C ALA A 61 12.43 3.55 -13.62
N GLU A 62 11.86 2.95 -12.57
CA GLU A 62 10.62 3.38 -11.93
C GLU A 62 10.84 4.46 -10.86
N GLY A 63 12.09 4.74 -10.48
CA GLY A 63 12.43 5.87 -9.62
C GLY A 63 13.08 5.52 -8.29
N VAL A 64 13.10 6.53 -7.40
CA VAL A 64 13.65 6.44 -6.05
C VAL A 64 12.76 5.53 -5.20
N LYS A 65 13.38 4.79 -4.28
CA LYS A 65 12.64 4.05 -3.25
C LYS A 65 11.68 4.99 -2.51
N PRO A 66 10.47 4.52 -2.14
CA PRO A 66 9.55 5.31 -1.32
C PRO A 66 10.20 5.74 0.00
N ARG A 67 9.80 6.91 0.51
CA ARG A 67 10.22 7.45 1.81
C ARG A 67 9.09 7.27 2.82
N ASP A 68 9.42 7.40 4.10
CA ASP A 68 8.44 7.33 5.19
C ASP A 68 7.52 8.57 5.26
N VAL A 69 7.94 9.68 4.63
CA VAL A 69 7.13 10.90 4.50
C VAL A 69 6.44 10.90 3.14
N ILE A 70 5.10 10.89 3.16
CA ILE A 70 4.26 10.88 1.97
C ILE A 70 3.63 12.26 1.79
N ASP A 71 3.97 12.93 0.70
CA ASP A 71 3.44 14.24 0.35
C ASP A 71 2.16 14.08 -0.50
N VAL A 72 0.99 14.28 0.11
CA VAL A 72 -0.33 14.24 -0.55
C VAL A 72 -1.18 15.40 -0.05
N LEU A 73 -1.88 16.07 -0.97
CA LEU A 73 -2.77 17.17 -0.63
C LEU A 73 -4.05 16.67 0.05
N THR A 74 -4.60 17.48 0.94
CA THR A 74 -5.88 17.19 1.58
C THR A 74 -7.05 17.35 0.61
N VAL A 75 -8.15 16.64 0.88
CA VAL A 75 -9.39 16.77 0.12
C VAL A 75 -9.97 18.17 0.35
N ASN A 76 -10.16 18.93 -0.71
CA ASN A 76 -10.84 20.22 -0.66
C ASN A 76 -12.30 20.12 -1.15
N ASN A 77 -13.06 21.20 -0.99
CA ASN A 77 -14.49 21.22 -1.37
C ASN A 77 -14.75 21.04 -2.86
N ALA A 78 -13.78 21.33 -3.72
CA ALA A 78 -13.88 21.18 -5.17
C ALA A 78 -13.30 19.84 -5.67
N SER A 79 -12.85 18.97 -4.76
CA SER A 79 -12.21 17.71 -5.12
C SER A 79 -13.25 16.73 -5.65
N ASN A 80 -12.93 16.04 -6.76
CA ASN A 80 -13.85 15.07 -7.38
C ASN A 80 -14.13 13.86 -6.49
N GLU A 81 -13.17 13.48 -5.65
CA GLU A 81 -13.32 12.40 -4.66
C GLU A 81 -14.19 12.80 -3.46
N ARG A 82 -14.60 14.07 -3.32
CA ARG A 82 -15.33 14.57 -2.14
C ARG A 82 -16.63 13.79 -1.93
N ALA A 83 -16.75 13.20 -0.74
CA ALA A 83 -17.94 12.58 -0.19
C ALA A 83 -18.50 13.43 0.97
N ASP A 84 -19.72 13.15 1.43
CA ASP A 84 -20.29 13.86 2.59
C ASP A 84 -19.77 13.25 3.91
N HIS A 85 -18.52 13.56 4.24
CA HIS A 85 -17.87 13.12 5.48
C HIS A 85 -16.87 14.18 5.98
N PRO A 86 -16.84 14.52 7.28
CA PRO A 86 -16.04 15.65 7.77
C PRO A 86 -14.52 15.41 7.70
N THR A 87 -14.07 14.17 7.85
CA THR A 87 -12.63 13.82 8.00
C THR A 87 -12.13 12.84 6.93
N GLN A 88 -12.74 12.91 5.73
CA GLN A 88 -12.37 12.09 4.57
C GLN A 88 -10.86 12.14 4.30
N LYS A 89 -10.24 10.97 4.12
CA LYS A 89 -8.85 10.86 3.68
C LYS A 89 -8.78 10.95 2.15
N PRO A 90 -7.74 11.60 1.59
CA PRO A 90 -7.49 11.57 0.15
C PRO A 90 -7.25 10.14 -0.34
N GLU A 91 -7.81 9.79 -1.50
CA GLU A 91 -7.64 8.48 -2.12
C GLU A 91 -6.16 8.18 -2.36
N GLU A 92 -5.36 9.16 -2.77
CA GLU A 92 -3.94 8.98 -3.09
C GLU A 92 -3.10 8.42 -1.92
N HIS A 93 -3.47 8.74 -0.68
CA HIS A 93 -2.82 8.11 0.48
C HIS A 93 -3.07 6.60 0.52
N LEU A 94 -4.35 6.22 0.40
CA LEU A 94 -4.74 4.82 0.47
C LEU A 94 -4.33 4.06 -0.79
N ARG A 95 -4.26 4.73 -1.94
CA ARG A 95 -3.75 4.13 -3.18
C ARG A 95 -2.34 3.59 -2.98
N LYS A 96 -1.44 4.40 -2.42
CA LYS A 96 -0.06 3.96 -2.15
C LYS A 96 -0.01 2.77 -1.20
N ILE A 97 -0.79 2.82 -0.12
CA ILE A 97 -0.81 1.75 0.90
C ILE A 97 -1.33 0.45 0.28
N VAL A 98 -2.57 0.45 -0.24
CA VAL A 98 -3.21 -0.74 -0.80
C VAL A 98 -2.39 -1.32 -1.95
N TRP A 99 -1.85 -0.48 -2.84
CA TRP A 99 -1.10 -0.94 -4.00
C TRP A 99 0.25 -1.58 -3.63
N ALA A 100 0.90 -1.09 -2.58
CA ALA A 100 2.15 -1.64 -2.07
C ALA A 100 1.92 -2.93 -1.27
N THR A 101 0.84 -3.02 -0.49
CA THR A 101 0.66 -4.09 0.52
C THR A 101 -0.33 -5.19 0.13
N SER A 102 -0.92 -5.13 -1.06
CA SER A 102 -1.85 -6.16 -1.55
C SER A 102 -1.68 -6.43 -3.03
N ASP A 103 -2.07 -7.62 -3.46
CA ASP A 103 -2.21 -8.02 -4.85
C ASP A 103 -3.69 -8.03 -5.28
N LYS A 104 -3.92 -8.24 -6.57
CA LYS A 104 -5.27 -8.37 -7.12
C LYS A 104 -5.99 -9.54 -6.42
N ASP A 105 -7.29 -9.38 -6.19
CA ASP A 105 -8.18 -10.37 -5.56
C ASP A 105 -7.92 -10.61 -4.05
N ASP A 106 -6.89 -10.01 -3.45
CA ASP A 106 -6.70 -9.97 -1.99
C ASP A 106 -7.88 -9.28 -1.29
N LEU A 107 -8.07 -9.62 -0.02
CA LEU A 107 -9.09 -9.02 0.85
C LEU A 107 -8.49 -7.90 1.73
N VAL A 108 -9.05 -6.70 1.62
CA VAL A 108 -8.70 -5.54 2.46
C VAL A 108 -9.75 -5.33 3.54
N LEU A 109 -9.32 -5.22 4.80
CA LEU A 109 -10.21 -4.92 5.94
C LEU A 109 -10.04 -3.46 6.39
N ASP A 110 -11.15 -2.74 6.50
CA ASP A 110 -11.20 -1.44 7.16
C ASP A 110 -12.44 -1.33 8.05
N SER A 111 -12.23 -1.44 9.36
CA SER A 111 -13.28 -1.40 10.39
C SER A 111 -13.77 0.01 10.73
N PHE A 112 -13.18 1.05 10.14
CA PHE A 112 -13.53 2.46 10.36
C PHE A 112 -13.73 3.16 9.02
N GLY A 113 -14.69 2.64 8.26
CA GLY A 113 -14.92 3.01 6.86
C GLY A 113 -15.10 4.49 6.61
N GLY A 114 -15.75 5.23 7.52
CA GLY A 114 -16.04 6.65 7.33
C GLY A 114 -16.68 6.93 5.96
N SER A 115 -15.98 7.71 5.12
CA SER A 115 -16.40 8.01 3.74
C SER A 115 -16.24 6.87 2.73
N GLY A 116 -15.69 5.72 3.12
CA GLY A 116 -15.44 4.58 2.25
C GLY A 116 -14.22 4.73 1.34
N THR A 117 -13.26 5.61 1.65
CA THR A 117 -12.09 5.86 0.77
C THR A 117 -11.28 4.57 0.53
N THR A 118 -11.12 3.72 1.55
CA THR A 118 -10.42 2.43 1.42
C THR A 118 -11.14 1.49 0.45
N TYR A 119 -12.46 1.47 0.51
CA TYR A 119 -13.31 0.60 -0.33
C TYR A 119 -13.21 1.02 -1.79
N ALA A 120 -13.36 2.31 -2.06
CA ALA A 120 -13.22 2.88 -3.41
C ALA A 120 -11.84 2.56 -4.02
N VAL A 121 -10.76 2.70 -3.24
CA VAL A 121 -9.41 2.36 -3.71
C VAL A 121 -9.24 0.85 -3.93
N ALA A 122 -9.74 0.01 -3.02
CA ALA A 122 -9.68 -1.45 -3.16
C ALA A 122 -10.35 -1.91 -4.46
N GLU A 123 -11.55 -1.39 -4.76
CA GLU A 123 -12.28 -1.70 -5.98
C GLU A 123 -11.58 -1.22 -7.25
N GLN A 124 -11.07 0.02 -7.26
CA GLN A 124 -10.29 0.56 -8.39
C GLN A 124 -9.09 -0.32 -8.75
N PHE A 125 -8.56 -1.02 -7.75
CA PHE A 125 -7.42 -1.90 -7.86
C PHE A 125 -7.79 -3.38 -8.00
N GLY A 126 -9.08 -3.71 -8.01
CA GLY A 126 -9.57 -5.09 -8.14
C GLY A 126 -9.21 -5.95 -6.93
N ARG A 127 -9.29 -5.40 -5.73
CA ARG A 127 -9.23 -6.11 -4.45
C ARG A 127 -10.65 -6.28 -3.90
N ASN A 128 -10.85 -7.35 -3.16
CA ASN A 128 -12.05 -7.50 -2.33
C ASN A 128 -11.89 -6.65 -1.07
N TRP A 129 -12.99 -6.23 -0.45
CA TRP A 129 -12.93 -5.51 0.81
C TRP A 129 -14.05 -5.94 1.76
N VAL A 130 -13.76 -5.83 3.05
CA VAL A 130 -14.73 -5.93 4.14
C VAL A 130 -14.55 -4.70 5.01
N GLY A 131 -15.66 -4.11 5.43
CA GLY A 131 -15.58 -2.96 6.28
C GLY A 131 -16.84 -2.67 7.06
N THR A 132 -16.67 -1.84 8.09
CA THR A 132 -17.74 -1.44 8.99
C THR A 132 -17.65 0.05 9.29
N GLU A 133 -18.80 0.67 9.48
CA GLU A 133 -18.93 2.02 10.00
C GLU A 133 -20.10 2.03 10.98
N ASN A 134 -19.92 2.69 12.13
CA ASN A 134 -20.94 2.72 13.18
C ASN A 134 -21.98 3.82 12.91
N SER A 135 -21.55 4.92 12.28
CA SER A 135 -22.43 6.03 11.94
C SER A 135 -23.33 5.70 10.74
N LEU A 136 -24.64 5.75 10.97
CA LEU A 136 -25.64 5.58 9.91
C LEU A 136 -25.59 6.69 8.85
N THR A 137 -25.09 7.87 9.22
CA THR A 137 -24.94 8.99 8.29
C THR A 137 -23.74 8.76 7.38
N ASP A 138 -22.61 8.36 7.96
CA ASP A 138 -21.36 8.18 7.22
C ASP A 138 -21.39 6.93 6.34
N SER A 139 -22.04 5.85 6.82
CA SER A 139 -22.25 4.64 6.02
C SER A 139 -23.09 4.87 4.76
N ARG A 140 -23.94 5.89 4.72
CA ARG A 140 -24.68 6.31 3.50
C ARG A 140 -23.82 7.12 2.53
N SER A 141 -22.72 7.68 3.01
CA SER A 141 -21.76 8.44 2.21
C SER A 141 -20.69 7.56 1.55
N ILE A 142 -20.64 6.27 1.91
CA ILE A 142 -19.83 5.26 1.23
C ILE A 142 -20.30 5.15 -0.22
N ARG A 143 -19.38 5.44 -1.15
CA ARG A 143 -19.61 5.29 -2.59
C ARG A 143 -19.24 3.89 -3.07
#